data_AF-A0A150WHN1-F1
#
_entry.id   AF-A0A150WHN1-F1
#
_cell.length_a   1.000
_cell.length_b   1.000
_cell.length_c   1.000
_cell.angle_alpha   90.00
_cell.angle_beta   90.00
_cell.angle_gamma   90.00
#
_symmetry.space_group_name_H-M   'P 1'
#
loop_
_entity.id
_entity.type
_entity.pdbx_description
1 polymer ?
#
loop_
_entity_poly.entity_id
_entity_poly.type
_entity_poly.pdbx_seq_one_letter_code
_entity_poly.pdbx_strand_id
1 'polypeptide(L)'
;MEKLVLRSLKIILVLPLILTACSGSNGLEEVYGIDSNTQIVGSFSQYDNAKITASGPAARVRFTATVPQASSRAFNLKASLDQTINNSAVSVIFHSDDATVPNTRGIVVKFSRNGASVDVTISVNGTSRTVSSSKLAFYYPASLDLILDVHNVNNQARVLIWRRDVVGYTAANADVDTSRSGDLSSSLTGLSGAGGFVGLEILNATVSAASVTAQKSLD
;
A
#
# COMPACT_ATOMS: atom_id res chain seq x y z
N MET A 1 -52.32 31.13 -57.25
CA MET A 1 -53.38 31.48 -56.27
C MET A 1 -53.95 30.14 -55.83
N GLU A 2 -53.85 29.65 -54.60
CA GLU A 2 -53.75 30.30 -53.29
C GLU A 2 -52.77 29.54 -52.38
N LYS A 3 -52.13 30.27 -51.47
CA LYS A 3 -51.17 29.77 -50.48
C LYS A 3 -51.95 29.27 -49.26
N LEU A 4 -51.74 28.01 -48.87
CA LEU A 4 -52.27 27.49 -47.61
C LEU A 4 -51.39 27.97 -46.45
N VAL A 5 -51.92 28.90 -45.66
CA VAL A 5 -51.30 29.42 -44.44
C VAL A 5 -51.62 28.48 -43.29
N LEU A 6 -50.66 27.66 -42.88
CA LEU A 6 -50.74 26.86 -41.65
C LEU A 6 -50.35 27.75 -40.46
N ARG A 7 -51.34 28.33 -39.78
CA ARG A 7 -51.18 28.94 -38.45
C ARG A 7 -51.74 27.97 -37.42
N SER A 8 -50.87 27.19 -36.78
CA SER A 8 -51.26 26.24 -35.75
C SER A 8 -50.34 26.40 -34.53
N LEU A 9 -50.89 27.07 -33.53
CA LEU A 9 -50.84 26.73 -32.10
C LEU A 9 -49.45 26.48 -31.47
N LYS A 10 -48.91 27.51 -30.81
CA LYS A 10 -47.86 27.38 -29.81
C LYS A 10 -48.43 26.72 -28.55
N ILE A 11 -48.39 25.38 -28.49
CA ILE A 11 -48.54 24.65 -27.22
C ILE A 11 -47.17 24.65 -26.54
N ILE A 12 -47.10 25.39 -25.43
CA ILE A 12 -45.99 25.35 -24.49
C ILE A 12 -46.06 23.98 -23.81
N LEU A 13 -45.29 23.02 -24.29
CA LEU A 13 -45.05 21.78 -23.57
C LEU A 13 -44.03 22.11 -22.47
N VAL A 14 -44.53 22.42 -21.27
CA VAL A 14 -43.71 22.48 -20.05
C VAL A 14 -43.28 21.05 -19.76
N LEU A 15 -42.10 20.69 -20.25
CA LEU A 15 -41.43 19.44 -19.89
C LEU A 15 -41.09 19.54 -18.39
N PRO A 16 -41.57 18.63 -17.53
CA PRO A 16 -41.03 18.55 -16.18
C PRO A 16 -39.57 18.11 -16.32
N LEU A 17 -38.65 19.07 -16.16
CA LEU A 17 -37.25 18.78 -15.88
C LEU A 17 -37.26 18.05 -14.53
N ILE A 18 -37.26 16.71 -14.59
CA ILE A 18 -36.83 15.90 -13.46
C ILE A 18 -35.33 16.20 -13.36
N LEU A 19 -34.99 17.19 -12.52
CA LEU A 19 -33.67 17.28 -11.91
C LEU A 19 -33.54 16.03 -11.04
N THR A 20 -33.18 14.92 -11.66
CA THR A 20 -32.53 13.84 -10.95
C THR A 20 -31.24 14.47 -10.47
N ALA A 21 -31.22 14.86 -9.20
CA ALA A 21 -29.99 15.09 -8.48
C ALA A 21 -29.21 13.79 -8.56
N CYS A 22 -28.39 13.67 -9.61
CA CYS A 22 -27.26 12.79 -9.58
C CYS A 22 -26.41 13.38 -8.47
N SER A 23 -26.57 12.81 -7.27
CA SER A 23 -25.71 13.06 -6.13
C SER A 23 -24.31 13.09 -6.68
N GLY A 24 -23.62 14.22 -6.46
CA GLY A 24 -22.20 14.32 -6.73
C GLY A 24 -21.57 13.06 -6.17
N SER A 25 -21.17 12.17 -7.08
CA SER A 25 -20.08 11.27 -6.82
C SER A 25 -18.93 12.23 -6.57
N ASN A 26 -18.76 12.62 -5.31
CA ASN A 26 -17.44 12.96 -4.82
C ASN A 26 -16.60 11.80 -5.32
N GLY A 27 -15.76 12.13 -6.30
CA GLY A 27 -14.90 11.16 -6.94
C GLY A 27 -14.28 10.34 -5.83
N LEU A 28 -14.36 9.03 -5.97
CA LEU A 28 -13.35 8.20 -5.36
C LEU A 28 -12.06 8.72 -6.00
N GLU A 29 -11.38 9.66 -5.34
CA GLU A 29 -9.96 9.88 -5.60
C GLU A 29 -9.37 8.49 -5.59
N GLU A 30 -8.75 8.11 -6.70
CA GLU A 30 -7.89 6.94 -6.73
C GLU A 30 -6.82 7.18 -5.66
N VAL A 31 -7.04 6.60 -4.48
CA VAL A 31 -6.10 6.68 -3.37
C VAL A 31 -4.89 5.85 -3.78
N TYR A 32 -3.93 6.54 -4.40
CA TYR A 32 -2.68 5.94 -4.81
C TYR A 32 -1.79 5.75 -3.59
N GLY A 33 -1.99 4.63 -2.90
CA GLY A 33 -1.19 4.19 -1.77
C GLY A 33 -1.88 4.39 -0.44
N ILE A 34 -1.87 3.33 0.36
CA ILE A 34 -2.31 3.36 1.74
C ILE A 34 -1.36 4.27 2.50
N ASP A 35 -1.88 5.41 2.95
CA ASP A 35 -1.28 6.11 4.07
C ASP A 35 -1.53 5.24 5.32
N SER A 36 -0.61 5.24 6.27
CA SER A 36 -0.75 4.48 7.53
C SER A 36 -2.01 4.79 8.36
N ASN A 37 -2.71 5.91 8.11
CA ASN A 37 -4.02 6.32 8.63
C ASN A 37 -5.20 6.00 7.69
N THR A 38 -4.92 5.50 6.48
CA THR A 38 -5.94 5.09 5.53
C THR A 38 -6.60 3.82 6.06
N GLN A 39 -7.91 3.91 6.31
CA GLN A 39 -8.70 2.77 6.73
C GLN A 39 -8.73 1.73 5.61
N ILE A 40 -8.28 0.51 5.91
CA ILE A 40 -8.36 -0.60 4.96
C ILE A 40 -9.80 -1.14 4.98
N VAL A 41 -10.69 -0.56 4.17
CA VAL A 41 -12.13 -0.89 4.13
C VAL A 41 -12.43 -2.05 3.17
N GLY A 42 -12.58 -3.28 3.64
CA GLY A 42 -12.97 -4.41 2.78
C GLY A 42 -12.83 -5.77 3.46
N SER A 43 -13.29 -6.82 2.79
CA SER A 43 -13.08 -8.19 3.24
C SER A 43 -11.63 -8.61 3.00
N PHE A 44 -11.05 -9.32 3.96
CA PHE A 44 -9.73 -9.93 3.82
C PHE A 44 -9.89 -11.43 3.63
N SER A 45 -9.06 -12.00 2.77
CA SER A 45 -8.77 -13.42 2.87
C SER A 45 -7.69 -13.60 3.94
N GLN A 46 -8.01 -14.38 4.98
CA GLN A 46 -7.11 -14.69 6.08
C GLN A 46 -6.33 -15.98 5.79
N TYR A 47 -5.04 -16.00 6.08
CA TYR A 47 -4.17 -17.16 5.89
C TYR A 47 -3.30 -17.39 7.11
N ASP A 48 -2.96 -18.64 7.35
CA ASP A 48 -1.81 -18.97 8.18
C ASP A 48 -0.54 -18.40 7.55
N ASN A 49 0.55 -18.31 8.33
CA ASN A 49 1.71 -17.43 8.11
C ASN A 49 2.38 -17.47 6.71
N ALA A 50 1.96 -18.33 5.80
CA ALA A 50 2.35 -18.35 4.40
C ALA A 50 1.13 -18.26 3.46
N LYS A 51 1.19 -17.36 2.48
CA LYS A 51 0.26 -17.32 1.34
C LYS A 51 1.07 -17.31 0.05
N ILE A 52 0.75 -18.22 -0.87
CA ILE A 52 1.52 -18.35 -2.10
C ILE A 52 0.94 -17.46 -3.21
N THR A 53 -0.36 -17.17 -3.27
CA THR A 53 -0.92 -16.48 -4.44
C THR A 53 -2.01 -15.46 -4.13
N ALA A 54 -1.82 -14.23 -4.59
CA ALA A 54 -2.88 -13.23 -4.70
C ALA A 54 -2.69 -12.39 -5.97
N SER A 55 -3.77 -12.18 -6.72
CA SER A 55 -3.76 -11.42 -7.97
C SER A 55 -5.08 -10.68 -8.12
N GLY A 56 -5.04 -9.52 -8.78
CA GLY A 56 -6.24 -8.79 -9.16
C GLY A 56 -6.05 -7.28 -9.14
N PRO A 57 -7.06 -6.53 -9.61
CA PRO A 57 -7.02 -5.07 -9.63
C PRO A 57 -6.94 -4.50 -8.21
N ALA A 58 -7.61 -5.13 -7.24
CA ALA A 58 -7.43 -4.89 -5.82
C ALA A 58 -7.58 -6.21 -5.06
N ALA A 59 -6.58 -6.58 -4.26
CA ALA A 59 -6.63 -7.73 -3.37
C ALA A 59 -6.05 -7.39 -2.01
N ARG A 60 -6.68 -7.91 -0.95
CA ARG A 60 -6.26 -7.68 0.43
C ARG A 60 -6.08 -9.00 1.15
N VAL A 61 -4.95 -9.14 1.81
CA VAL A 61 -4.53 -10.36 2.50
C VAL A 61 -4.19 -10.01 3.93
N ARG A 62 -4.76 -10.75 4.87
CA ARG A 62 -4.36 -10.68 6.28
C ARG A 62 -3.68 -11.98 6.66
N PHE A 63 -2.54 -11.89 7.32
CA PHE A 63 -1.90 -13.05 7.93
C PHE A 63 -2.41 -13.19 9.36
N THR A 64 -2.65 -14.42 9.81
CA THR A 64 -3.02 -14.69 11.20
C THR A 64 -1.85 -14.50 12.17
N ALA A 65 -0.62 -14.37 11.65
CA ALA A 65 0.54 -13.95 12.41
C ALA A 65 0.29 -12.63 13.12
N THR A 66 0.45 -12.62 14.45
CA THR A 66 0.49 -11.39 15.22
C THR A 66 1.92 -10.89 15.41
N VAL A 67 2.09 -9.57 15.38
CA VAL A 67 3.31 -8.85 15.78
C VAL A 67 3.05 -8.25 17.15
N PRO A 68 3.53 -8.85 18.25
CA PRO A 68 3.52 -8.17 19.54
C PRO A 68 4.14 -6.78 19.41
N GLN A 69 3.53 -5.77 20.04
CA GLN A 69 3.90 -4.35 19.92
C GLN A 69 5.38 -4.06 20.25
N ALA A 70 5.96 -4.85 21.17
CA ALA A 70 7.37 -4.79 21.58
C ALA A 70 8.26 -5.84 20.88
N SER A 71 7.85 -6.41 19.75
CA SER A 71 8.61 -7.42 19.01
C SER A 71 8.77 -7.05 17.55
N SER A 72 9.76 -7.67 16.92
CA SER A 72 10.02 -7.52 15.49
C SER A 72 9.48 -8.69 14.69
N ARG A 73 9.12 -8.43 13.44
CA ARG A 73 8.74 -9.47 12.49
C ARG A 73 9.29 -9.14 11.12
N ALA A 74 9.72 -10.21 10.45
CA ALA A 74 10.09 -10.14 9.06
C ALA A 74 8.94 -10.59 8.16
N PHE A 75 8.91 -10.04 6.96
CA PHE A 75 7.98 -10.34 5.90
C PHE A 75 8.75 -10.65 4.62
N ASN A 76 8.61 -11.88 4.13
CA ASN A 76 9.14 -12.25 2.83
C ASN A 76 8.10 -11.92 1.77
N LEU A 77 8.48 -11.15 0.75
CA LEU A 77 7.60 -10.75 -0.35
C LEU A 77 8.20 -11.15 -1.70
N LYS A 78 7.44 -11.85 -2.53
CA LYS A 78 7.73 -12.04 -3.95
C LYS A 78 6.54 -11.55 -4.78
N ALA A 79 6.72 -10.45 -5.50
CA ALA A 79 5.66 -9.80 -6.24
C ALA A 79 6.12 -9.32 -7.62
N SER A 80 5.15 -9.12 -8.51
CA SER A 80 5.32 -8.45 -9.79
C SER A 80 4.31 -7.31 -9.89
N LEU A 81 4.80 -6.10 -10.11
CA LEU A 81 3.98 -4.93 -10.45
C LEU A 81 3.57 -5.03 -11.94
N ASP A 82 2.35 -4.65 -12.27
CA ASP A 82 1.88 -4.56 -13.65
C ASP A 82 2.62 -3.44 -14.37
N GLN A 83 3.23 -3.78 -15.51
CA GLN A 83 4.08 -2.87 -16.26
C GLN A 83 3.31 -1.90 -17.16
N THR A 84 2.04 -2.19 -17.41
CA THR A 84 1.16 -1.43 -18.29
C THR A 84 0.35 -0.38 -17.52
N ILE A 85 0.28 -0.51 -16.20
CA ILE A 85 -0.52 0.34 -15.33
C ILE A 85 0.41 1.18 -14.44
N ASN A 86 0.34 2.50 -14.62
CA ASN A 86 0.94 3.44 -13.66
C ASN A 86 0.23 3.28 -12.31
N ASN A 87 0.99 3.35 -11.22
CA ASN A 87 0.51 3.10 -9.85
C ASN A 87 0.11 1.65 -9.53
N SER A 88 0.55 0.67 -10.32
CA SER A 88 0.64 -0.71 -9.81
C SER A 88 1.44 -0.73 -8.52
N ALA A 89 0.89 -1.31 -7.45
CA ALA A 89 1.47 -1.23 -6.12
C ALA A 89 1.25 -2.49 -5.27
N VAL A 90 2.20 -2.72 -4.36
CA VAL A 90 2.06 -3.64 -3.24
C VAL A 90 2.44 -2.93 -1.96
N SER A 91 1.58 -2.98 -0.97
CA SER A 91 1.80 -2.40 0.36
C SER A 91 1.90 -3.52 1.38
N VAL A 92 3.02 -3.57 2.10
CA VAL A 92 3.21 -4.44 3.27
C VAL A 92 2.89 -3.65 4.52
N ILE A 93 2.05 -4.21 5.38
CA ILE A 93 1.47 -3.50 6.52
C ILE A 93 1.84 -4.27 7.78
N PHE A 94 2.50 -3.59 8.72
CA PHE A 94 2.89 -4.10 10.02
C PHE A 94 2.23 -3.29 11.13
N HIS A 95 2.04 -3.94 12.29
CA HIS A 95 1.49 -3.31 13.48
C HIS A 95 0.18 -2.56 13.20
N SER A 96 -0.70 -3.12 12.37
CA SER A 96 -2.03 -2.56 12.15
C SER A 96 -2.91 -2.79 13.37
N ASP A 97 -3.63 -1.75 13.81
CA ASP A 97 -4.45 -1.73 15.02
C ASP A 97 -5.71 -2.61 14.99
N ASP A 98 -6.06 -3.26 13.88
CA ASP A 98 -7.44 -3.74 13.76
C ASP A 98 -7.73 -5.12 13.13
N ALA A 99 -8.74 -5.76 13.74
CA ALA A 99 -9.55 -6.85 13.23
C ALA A 99 -10.77 -6.36 12.40
N THR A 100 -11.45 -5.24 12.70
CA THR A 100 -12.67 -4.68 12.05
C THR A 100 -13.04 -3.18 12.33
N VAL A 101 -12.21 -2.14 11.99
CA VAL A 101 -12.54 -0.65 11.95
C VAL A 101 -12.33 0.20 13.27
N PRO A 102 -12.10 1.56 13.29
CA PRO A 102 -11.30 2.53 12.51
C PRO A 102 -10.32 3.37 13.39
N ASN A 103 -9.03 3.33 13.08
CA ASN A 103 -8.03 4.39 13.24
C ASN A 103 -6.71 3.68 12.96
N THR A 104 -6.43 3.47 11.67
CA THR A 104 -5.25 2.71 11.28
C THR A 104 -4.02 3.46 11.78
N ARG A 105 -3.35 2.85 12.75
CA ARG A 105 -1.99 3.15 13.17
C ARG A 105 -1.18 1.92 12.82
N GLY A 106 0.06 2.12 12.41
CA GLY A 106 0.89 1.05 11.88
C GLY A 106 2.04 1.57 11.03
N ILE A 107 2.76 0.60 10.47
CA ILE A 107 3.92 0.82 9.63
C ILE A 107 3.59 0.23 8.25
N VAL A 108 3.60 1.08 7.23
CA VAL A 108 3.31 0.68 5.85
C VAL A 108 4.56 0.86 5.01
N VAL A 109 4.94 -0.18 4.28
CA VAL A 109 5.98 -0.13 3.25
C VAL A 109 5.32 -0.36 1.90
N LYS A 110 5.20 0.69 1.11
CA LYS A 110 4.56 0.68 -0.21
C LYS A 110 5.63 0.66 -1.29
N PHE A 111 5.50 -0.28 -2.22
CA PHE A 111 6.23 -0.30 -3.49
C PHE A 111 5.23 0.05 -4.59
N SER A 112 5.49 1.12 -5.35
CA SER A 112 4.63 1.52 -6.47
C SER A 112 5.42 1.82 -7.72
N ARG A 113 4.87 1.38 -8.85
CA ARG A 113 5.41 1.71 -10.17
C ARG A 113 5.16 3.17 -10.50
N ASN A 114 6.23 3.85 -10.89
CA ASN A 114 6.21 5.19 -11.45
C ASN A 114 6.98 5.17 -12.78
N GLY A 115 6.25 5.01 -13.88
CA GLY A 115 6.84 4.80 -15.20
C GLY A 115 7.76 3.56 -15.24
N ALA A 116 9.05 3.78 -15.49
CA ALA A 116 10.06 2.73 -15.56
C ALA A 116 10.76 2.45 -14.21
N SER A 117 10.31 3.07 -13.13
CA SER A 117 10.92 2.99 -11.80
C SER A 117 9.94 2.43 -10.76
N VAL A 118 10.49 1.98 -9.63
CA VAL A 118 9.73 1.66 -8.42
C VAL A 118 10.03 2.70 -7.37
N ASP A 119 8.98 3.41 -6.93
CA ASP A 119 9.05 4.27 -5.77
C ASP A 119 8.73 3.45 -4.52
N VAL A 120 9.49 3.71 -3.46
CA VAL A 120 9.24 3.09 -2.15
C VAL A 120 8.96 4.15 -1.12
N THR A 121 7.84 4.00 -0.43
CA THR A 121 7.41 4.89 0.63
C THR A 121 7.24 4.10 1.92
N ILE A 122 7.82 4.61 2.99
CA ILE A 122 7.67 4.08 4.34
C ILE A 122 6.85 5.08 5.14
N SER A 123 5.75 4.62 5.71
CA SER A 123 4.82 5.45 6.48
C SER A 123 4.64 4.90 7.88
N VAL A 124 4.72 5.77 8.88
CA VAL A 124 4.49 5.44 10.29
C VAL A 124 3.42 6.38 10.84
N ASN A 125 2.25 5.85 11.20
CA ASN A 125 1.12 6.61 11.79
C ASN A 125 0.76 7.91 11.06
N GLY A 126 0.81 7.87 9.73
CA GLY A 126 0.49 8.93 8.78
C GLY A 126 1.71 9.65 8.22
N THR A 127 2.87 9.51 8.87
CA THR A 127 4.08 10.22 8.48
C THR A 127 4.85 9.40 7.44
N SER A 128 4.74 9.82 6.18
CA SER A 128 5.36 9.14 5.03
C SER A 128 6.72 9.74 4.68
N ARG A 129 7.67 8.88 4.32
CA ARG A 129 8.99 9.25 3.76
C ARG A 129 9.31 8.35 2.58
N THR A 130 9.89 8.95 1.54
CA THR A 130 10.33 8.22 0.36
C THR A 130 11.72 7.66 0.62
N VAL A 131 11.96 6.42 0.21
CA VAL A 131 13.30 5.83 0.20
C VAL A 131 14.11 6.50 -0.90
N SER A 132 15.34 6.89 -0.59
CA SER A 132 16.29 7.42 -1.56
C SER A 132 16.45 6.45 -2.72
N SER A 133 16.24 6.90 -3.96
CA SER A 133 16.26 6.05 -5.16
C SER A 133 17.58 5.30 -5.37
N SER A 134 18.69 5.82 -4.84
CA SER A 134 20.01 5.16 -4.86
C SER A 134 20.10 3.91 -3.99
N LYS A 135 19.14 3.66 -3.10
CA LYS A 135 19.14 2.55 -2.15
C LYS A 135 18.48 1.30 -2.68
N LEU A 136 17.56 1.44 -3.62
CA LEU A 136 16.82 0.32 -4.19
C LEU A 136 17.08 0.23 -5.69
N ALA A 137 18.16 -0.46 -6.03
CA ALA A 137 18.46 -0.85 -7.40
C ALA A 137 17.78 -2.18 -7.73
N PHE A 138 16.51 -2.15 -8.15
CA PHE A 138 15.86 -3.34 -8.67
C PHE A 138 16.40 -3.65 -10.07
N TYR A 139 16.98 -4.84 -10.27
CA TYR A 139 17.43 -5.32 -11.58
C TYR A 139 16.29 -5.36 -12.62
N TYR A 140 15.05 -5.53 -12.14
CA TYR A 140 13.85 -5.42 -12.96
C TYR A 140 12.83 -4.52 -12.23
N PRO A 141 12.45 -3.37 -12.80
CA PRO A 141 11.64 -2.34 -12.12
C PRO A 141 10.18 -2.74 -11.91
N ALA A 142 9.85 -4.02 -12.08
CA ALA A 142 8.53 -4.56 -11.82
C ALA A 142 8.58 -5.87 -11.03
N SER A 143 9.74 -6.44 -10.70
CA SER A 143 9.85 -7.67 -9.92
C SER A 143 10.47 -7.37 -8.56
N LEU A 144 9.72 -7.71 -7.52
CA LEU A 144 10.11 -7.51 -6.13
C LEU A 144 10.39 -8.89 -5.54
N ASP A 145 11.62 -9.09 -5.07
CA ASP A 145 12.00 -10.27 -4.29
C ASP A 145 12.74 -9.82 -3.03
N LEU A 146 11.96 -9.61 -1.97
CA LEU A 146 12.35 -8.81 -0.81
C LEU A 146 12.13 -9.55 0.51
N ILE A 147 12.86 -9.08 1.51
CA ILE A 147 12.61 -9.29 2.93
C ILE A 147 12.51 -7.93 3.59
N LEU A 148 11.43 -7.71 4.32
CA LEU A 148 11.20 -6.52 5.13
C LEU A 148 11.21 -6.93 6.59
N ASP A 149 12.01 -6.30 7.44
CA ASP A 149 12.00 -6.54 8.89
C ASP A 149 11.66 -5.24 9.60
N VAL A 150 10.68 -5.32 10.50
CA VAL A 150 10.13 -4.15 11.19
C VAL A 150 10.25 -4.34 12.68
N HIS A 151 10.82 -3.33 13.32
CA HIS A 151 11.12 -3.31 14.74
C HIS A 151 10.49 -2.07 15.37
N ASN A 152 9.91 -2.22 16.56
CA ASN A 152 9.64 -1.10 17.45
C ASN A 152 10.73 -1.08 18.53
N VAL A 153 11.76 -0.25 18.34
CA VAL A 153 12.91 -0.13 19.26
C VAL A 153 12.87 1.24 19.91
N ASN A 154 12.95 1.32 21.24
CA ASN A 154 12.95 2.59 21.97
C ASN A 154 11.78 3.53 21.59
N ASN A 155 10.57 2.97 21.42
CA ASN A 155 9.37 3.67 20.94
C ASN A 155 9.48 4.26 19.51
N GLN A 156 10.44 3.79 18.70
CA GLN A 156 10.63 4.19 17.32
C GLN A 156 10.53 2.98 16.37
N ALA A 157 9.78 3.15 15.29
CA ALA A 157 9.72 2.23 14.18
C ALA A 157 11.04 2.25 13.41
N ARG A 158 11.65 1.08 13.25
CA ARG A 158 12.75 0.84 12.32
C ARG A 158 12.31 -0.15 11.27
N VAL A 159 12.56 0.20 10.01
CA VAL A 159 12.28 -0.68 8.86
C VAL A 159 13.61 -0.98 8.18
N LEU A 160 13.88 -2.27 8.01
CA LEU A 160 15.00 -2.81 7.26
C LEU A 160 14.45 -3.49 6.00
N ILE A 161 15.07 -3.22 4.86
CA ILE A 161 14.70 -3.86 3.57
C ILE A 161 15.96 -4.48 2.97
N TRP A 162 15.87 -5.75 2.63
CA TRP A 162 16.87 -6.46 1.83
C TRP A 162 16.22 -7.05 0.59
N ARG A 163 16.99 -7.17 -0.48
CA ARG A 163 16.73 -8.18 -1.51
C ARG A 163 17.01 -9.58 -0.97
N ARG A 164 16.25 -10.56 -1.44
CA ARG A 164 16.34 -11.94 -0.92
C ARG A 164 17.68 -12.62 -1.25
N ASP A 165 18.38 -12.16 -2.28
CA ASP A 165 19.69 -12.67 -2.73
C ASP A 165 20.88 -12.22 -1.85
N VAL A 166 20.66 -11.34 -0.86
CA VAL A 166 21.69 -10.92 0.09
C VAL A 166 22.05 -12.04 1.05
N VAL A 167 23.36 -12.26 1.27
CA VAL A 167 23.89 -13.25 2.22
C VAL A 167 23.93 -12.65 3.62
N GLY A 168 23.18 -13.25 4.54
CA GLY A 168 23.03 -12.77 5.91
C GLY A 168 22.11 -11.54 5.98
N TYR A 169 21.20 -11.48 6.93
CA TYR A 169 20.28 -10.34 7.07
C TYR A 169 20.66 -9.56 8.32
N THR A 170 21.35 -8.44 8.14
CA THR A 170 21.83 -7.56 9.22
C THR A 170 21.53 -6.11 8.86
N ALA A 171 21.45 -5.23 9.86
CA ALA A 171 21.30 -3.79 9.60
C ALA A 171 22.40 -3.23 8.65
N ALA A 172 23.63 -3.73 8.77
CA ALA A 172 24.77 -3.23 7.99
C ALA A 172 24.63 -3.49 6.47
N ASN A 173 24.02 -4.61 6.09
CA ASN A 173 23.86 -5.01 4.70
C ASN A 173 22.42 -4.87 4.18
N ALA A 174 21.55 -4.20 4.94
CA ALA A 174 20.25 -3.79 4.43
C ALA A 174 20.42 -2.81 3.28
N ASP A 175 19.64 -3.00 2.21
CA ASP A 175 19.55 -2.04 1.12
C ASP A 175 18.94 -0.72 1.66
N VAL A 176 17.97 -0.83 2.58
CA VAL A 176 17.35 0.30 3.31
C VAL A 176 17.36 0.03 4.80
N ASP A 177 17.76 1.02 5.59
CA ASP A 177 17.61 1.07 7.04
C ASP A 177 17.15 2.46 7.44
N THR A 178 15.94 2.57 8.00
CA THR A 178 15.35 3.86 8.37
C THR A 178 16.09 4.60 9.49
N SER A 179 17.02 3.95 10.18
CA SER A 179 17.91 4.61 11.14
C SER A 179 19.10 5.32 10.46
N ARG A 180 19.39 5.01 9.19
CA ARG A 180 20.42 5.67 8.38
C ARG A 180 19.83 6.89 7.68
N SER A 181 20.32 8.08 8.04
CA SER A 181 19.78 9.36 7.54
C SER A 181 19.82 9.55 6.02
N GLY A 182 20.74 8.87 5.32
CA GLY A 182 20.84 8.95 3.85
C GLY A 182 19.90 8.02 3.09
N ASP A 183 19.16 7.16 3.78
CA ASP A 183 18.31 6.14 3.13
C ASP A 183 16.89 6.65 2.84
N LEU A 184 16.49 7.75 3.49
CA LEU A 184 15.18 8.37 3.32
C LEU A 184 15.32 9.81 2.84
N SER A 185 14.28 10.33 2.19
CA SER A 185 14.16 11.74 1.80
C SER A 185 14.28 12.70 3.00
N SER A 186 13.89 12.23 4.19
CA SER A 186 14.15 12.85 5.49
C SER A 186 13.84 11.84 6.60
N SER A 187 14.25 12.11 7.84
CA SER A 187 13.99 11.22 8.97
C SER A 187 12.50 10.94 9.18
N LEU A 188 12.19 9.70 9.55
CA LEU A 188 10.88 9.35 10.11
C LEU A 188 10.75 9.91 11.53
N THR A 189 9.52 10.16 11.96
CA THR A 189 9.21 10.56 13.33
C THR A 189 9.54 9.40 14.29
N GLY A 190 9.94 9.72 15.53
CA GLY A 190 10.21 8.75 16.60
C GLY A 190 8.95 8.07 17.14
N LEU A 191 8.09 7.60 16.24
CA LEU A 191 6.83 6.93 16.52
C LEU A 191 6.99 5.43 16.30
N SER A 192 6.26 4.62 17.07
CA SER A 192 6.16 3.17 16.90
C SER A 192 4.86 2.79 16.18
N GLY A 193 4.84 1.61 15.55
CA GLY A 193 3.58 0.98 15.15
C GLY A 193 2.73 0.65 16.38
N ALA A 194 1.41 0.77 16.27
CA ALA A 194 0.52 0.65 17.43
C ALA A 194 -0.10 -0.74 17.61
N GLY A 195 -0.26 -1.49 16.52
CA GLY A 195 -1.11 -2.68 16.50
C GLY A 195 -0.38 -4.02 16.44
N GLY A 196 -1.18 -5.05 16.20
CA GLY A 196 -0.77 -6.46 16.32
C GLY A 196 -0.79 -7.26 15.02
N PHE A 197 -1.29 -6.72 13.91
CA PHE A 197 -1.52 -7.51 12.69
C PHE A 197 -0.56 -7.19 11.55
N VAL A 198 -0.34 -8.19 10.70
CA VAL A 198 0.41 -8.08 9.43
C VAL A 198 -0.50 -8.36 8.24
N GLY A 199 -0.34 -7.60 7.17
CA GLY A 199 -1.13 -7.77 5.97
C GLY A 199 -0.43 -7.29 4.70
N LEU A 200 -1.10 -7.58 3.59
CA LEU A 200 -0.79 -7.04 2.27
C LEU A 200 -2.02 -6.39 1.68
N GLU A 201 -1.79 -5.28 0.99
CA GLU A 201 -2.71 -4.76 -0.02
C GLU A 201 -2.00 -4.74 -1.37
N ILE A 202 -2.73 -5.16 -2.39
CA ILE A 202 -2.23 -5.40 -3.73
C ILE A 202 -3.14 -4.62 -4.67
N LEU A 203 -2.56 -3.74 -5.47
CA LEU A 203 -3.25 -2.89 -6.44
C LEU A 203 -2.63 -3.12 -7.81
N ASN A 204 -3.37 -3.73 -8.74
CA ASN A 204 -2.89 -4.04 -10.09
C ASN A 204 -1.52 -4.75 -10.08
N ALA A 205 -1.33 -5.73 -9.21
CA ALA A 205 -0.07 -6.45 -9.04
C ALA A 205 -0.33 -7.94 -8.76
N THR A 206 0.71 -8.75 -8.91
CA THR A 206 0.67 -10.19 -8.63
C THR A 206 1.62 -10.52 -7.49
N VAL A 207 1.13 -11.14 -6.43
CA VAL A 207 1.96 -11.70 -5.34
C VAL A 207 2.04 -13.21 -5.53
N SER A 208 3.24 -13.72 -5.71
CA SER A 208 3.56 -15.13 -6.01
C SER A 208 4.20 -15.88 -4.84
N ALA A 209 4.62 -15.16 -3.81
CA ALA A 209 4.90 -15.73 -2.50
C ALA A 209 4.87 -14.60 -1.45
N ALA A 210 4.29 -14.88 -0.30
CA ALA A 210 4.33 -14.00 0.85
C ALA A 210 4.32 -14.81 2.15
N SER A 211 5.15 -14.43 3.11
CA SER A 211 5.11 -15.07 4.44
C SER A 211 5.57 -14.15 5.55
N VAL A 212 4.96 -14.30 6.71
CA VAL A 212 5.41 -13.68 7.95
C VAL A 212 6.34 -14.66 8.65
N THR A 213 7.55 -14.21 8.97
CA THR A 213 8.56 -15.02 9.64
C THR A 213 9.07 -14.34 10.90
N ALA A 214 9.84 -15.09 11.70
CA ALA A 214 10.64 -14.50 12.77
C ALA A 214 11.55 -13.39 12.21
N GLN A 215 11.90 -12.44 13.08
CA GLN A 215 12.85 -11.37 12.77
C GLN A 215 14.14 -11.93 12.17
N LYS A 216 14.74 -11.19 11.25
CA LYS A 216 15.94 -11.57 10.50
C LYS A 216 17.18 -10.89 11.05
N SER A 217 17.08 -9.60 11.39
CA SER A 217 18.12 -8.93 12.15
C SER A 217 17.78 -9.01 13.64
N LEU A 218 18.78 -9.28 14.46
CA LEU A 218 18.73 -8.87 15.86
C LEU A 218 19.15 -7.39 15.87
N ASP A 219 18.46 -6.55 16.64
CA ASP A 219 19.06 -5.28 17.06
C ASP A 219 20.21 -5.56 18.04
#